data_AF-A0A921TBT6-F1
#
_entry.id   AF-A0A921TBT6-F1
#
_cell.length_a   1.000
_cell.length_b   1.000
_cell.length_c   1.000
_cell.angle_alpha   90.00
_cell.angle_beta   90.00
_cell.angle_gamma   90.00
#
_symmetry.space_group_name_H-M   'P 1'
#
loop_
_entity.id
_entity.type
_entity.pdbx_description
1 polymer ?
#
loop_
_entity_poly.entity_id
_entity_poly.type
_entity_poly.pdbx_seq_one_letter_code
_entity_poly.pdbx_strand_id
1 'polypeptide(L)'
;MGGAESGAISRDEHDFAFWEKRVDALVILAQARGLFTVDALRRVLEDMGPEAFETMSYYERWVAALNQNLVERGVYTVSELGARMERIAERGVTYGEAADE
;
A
#
# COMPACT_ATOMS: atom_id res chain seq x y z
N MET A 1 0.53 -8.35 -18.37
CA MET A 1 -0.54 -7.67 -19.14
C MET A 1 -1.23 -8.68 -20.04
N GLY A 2 -2.54 -8.54 -20.29
CA GLY A 2 -3.29 -9.51 -21.08
C GLY A 2 -2.83 -9.54 -22.54
N GLY A 3 -2.55 -10.73 -23.07
CA GLY A 3 -2.16 -10.93 -24.47
C GLY A 3 -0.70 -10.61 -24.82
N ALA A 4 0.11 -10.17 -23.86
CA ALA A 4 1.54 -9.94 -24.06
C ALA A 4 2.35 -11.24 -23.87
N GLU A 5 3.48 -11.35 -24.58
CA GLU A 5 4.46 -12.40 -24.30
C GLU A 5 5.00 -12.27 -22.88
N SER A 6 5.23 -13.40 -22.22
CA SER A 6 5.75 -13.45 -20.86
C SER A 6 6.71 -14.62 -20.70
N GLY A 7 7.67 -14.48 -19.79
CA GLY A 7 8.62 -15.53 -19.46
C GLY A 7 8.02 -16.64 -18.61
N ALA A 8 8.87 -17.56 -18.15
CA ALA A 8 8.46 -18.57 -17.19
C ALA A 8 7.98 -17.91 -15.88
N ILE A 9 6.90 -18.43 -15.32
CA ILE A 9 6.31 -17.93 -14.07
C ILE A 9 7.04 -18.59 -12.89
N SER A 10 7.56 -17.78 -11.95
CA SER A 10 8.01 -18.29 -10.65
C SER A 10 6.80 -18.82 -9.86
N ARG A 11 6.97 -20.00 -9.24
CA ARG A 11 5.97 -20.65 -8.39
C ARG A 11 6.38 -20.67 -6.92
N ASP A 12 7.41 -19.89 -6.58
CA ASP A 12 7.91 -19.83 -5.22
C ASP A 12 6.85 -19.22 -4.30
N GLU A 13 6.77 -19.75 -3.08
CA GLU A 13 5.91 -19.15 -2.06
C GLU A 13 6.55 -17.85 -1.54
N HIS A 14 5.72 -16.84 -1.31
CA HIS A 14 6.17 -15.57 -0.74
C HIS A 14 5.95 -15.58 0.77
N ASP A 15 7.03 -15.46 1.54
CA ASP A 15 6.94 -15.25 2.99
C ASP A 15 6.62 -13.79 3.29
N PHE A 16 5.36 -13.52 3.62
CA PHE A 16 4.88 -12.16 3.84
C PHE A 16 5.52 -11.54 5.09
N ALA A 17 6.18 -10.39 4.88
CA ALA A 17 6.64 -9.54 5.95
C ALA A 17 5.46 -9.04 6.80
N PHE A 18 5.71 -8.73 8.07
CA PHE A 18 4.64 -8.33 8.98
C PHE A 18 3.91 -7.05 8.52
N TRP A 19 4.63 -6.10 7.90
CA TRP A 19 4.02 -4.88 7.37
C TRP A 19 3.07 -5.16 6.20
N GLU A 20 3.36 -6.15 5.35
CA GLU A 20 2.49 -6.55 4.23
C GLU A 20 1.14 -7.04 4.75
N LYS A 21 1.18 -7.87 5.80
CA LYS A 21 -0.03 -8.36 6.50
C LYS A 21 -0.84 -7.20 7.11
N ARG A 22 -0.17 -6.16 7.61
CA ARG A 22 -0.85 -4.95 8.12
C ARG A 22 -1.49 -4.13 7.00
N VAL A 23 -0.83 -4.00 5.85
CA VAL A 23 -1.39 -3.29 4.69
C VAL A 23 -2.67 -3.99 4.22
N ASP A 24 -2.65 -5.32 4.08
CA ASP A 24 -3.84 -6.11 3.76
C ASP A 24 -4.98 -5.84 4.75
N ALA A 25 -4.71 -5.98 6.05
CA ALA A 25 -5.68 -5.72 7.10
C ALA A 25 -6.25 -4.29 7.04
N LEU A 26 -5.42 -3.27 6.77
CA LEU A 26 -5.86 -1.89 6.65
C LEU A 26 -6.77 -1.68 5.44
N VAL A 27 -6.47 -2.29 4.30
CA VAL A 27 -7.34 -2.24 3.11
C VAL A 27 -8.70 -2.86 3.43
N ILE A 28 -8.72 -4.05 4.03
CA ILE A 28 -9.97 -4.74 4.40
C ILE A 28 -10.78 -3.91 5.40
N LEU A 29 -10.15 -3.37 6.44
CA LEU A 29 -10.84 -2.56 7.45
C LEU A 29 -11.38 -1.26 6.86
N ALA A 30 -10.63 -0.58 6.00
CA ALA A 30 -11.09 0.66 5.37
C ALA A 30 -12.27 0.42 4.42
N GLN A 31 -12.26 -0.68 3.65
CA GLN A 31 -13.39 -1.09 2.82
C GLN A 31 -14.61 -1.48 3.66
N ALA A 32 -14.41 -2.23 4.75
CA ALA A 32 -15.49 -2.60 5.68
C ALA A 32 -16.13 -1.38 6.35
N ARG A 33 -15.38 -0.28 6.51
CA ARG A 33 -15.86 1.03 6.98
C ARG A 33 -16.48 1.89 5.88
N GLY A 34 -16.52 1.42 4.64
CA GLY A 34 -17.09 2.16 3.50
C GLY A 34 -16.28 3.38 3.09
N LEU A 35 -14.97 3.43 3.40
CA LEU A 35 -14.11 4.56 3.04
C LEU A 35 -13.80 4.58 1.55
N PHE A 36 -13.67 3.41 0.92
CA PHE A 36 -13.55 3.21 -0.52
C PHE A 36 -14.03 1.80 -0.91
N THR A 37 -14.23 1.57 -2.21
CA THR A 37 -14.63 0.26 -2.77
C THR A 37 -13.44 -0.46 -3.40
N VAL A 38 -13.60 -1.74 -3.74
CA VAL A 38 -12.60 -2.49 -4.52
C VAL A 38 -12.34 -1.80 -5.86
N ASP A 39 -13.37 -1.26 -6.53
CA ASP A 39 -13.21 -0.54 -7.79
C ASP A 39 -12.38 0.74 -7.62
N ALA A 40 -12.55 1.47 -6.51
CA ALA A 40 -11.77 2.66 -6.21
C ALA A 40 -10.30 2.32 -5.91
N LEU A 41 -10.04 1.19 -5.25
CA LEU A 41 -8.67 0.67 -5.06
C LEU A 41 -8.03 0.36 -6.43
N ARG A 42 -8.75 -0.36 -7.30
CA ARG A 42 -8.27 -0.73 -8.63
C ARG A 42 -8.02 0.47 -9.52
N ARG A 43 -8.90 1.46 -9.51
CA ARG A 43 -8.71 2.73 -10.24
C ARG A 43 -7.35 3.34 -9.88
N VAL A 44 -7.06 3.52 -8.60
CA VAL A 44 -5.78 4.11 -8.19
C VAL A 44 -4.59 3.24 -8.60
N LEU A 45 -4.68 1.92 -8.46
CA LEU A 45 -3.60 1.00 -8.89
C LEU A 45 -3.34 1.11 -10.40
N GLU A 46 -4.40 1.18 -11.21
CA GLU A 46 -4.33 1.28 -12.67
C GLU A 46 -3.84 2.69 -13.11
N ASP A 47 -4.12 3.73 -12.31
CA ASP A 47 -3.65 5.11 -12.53
C ASP A 47 -2.12 5.29 -12.27
N MET A 48 -1.45 4.37 -11.56
CA MET A 48 0.00 4.48 -11.24
C MET A 48 0.92 4.37 -12.47
N GLY A 49 0.41 3.87 -13.59
CA GLY A 49 1.20 3.63 -14.79
C GLY A 49 2.10 2.39 -14.70
N PRO A 50 2.69 1.96 -15.82
CA PRO A 50 3.39 0.68 -15.94
C PRO A 50 4.65 0.59 -15.08
N GLU A 51 5.39 1.69 -14.90
CA GLU A 51 6.64 1.72 -14.13
C GLU A 51 6.44 1.26 -12.67
N ALA A 52 5.31 1.61 -12.06
CA ALA A 52 4.99 1.17 -10.70
C ALA A 52 4.86 -0.36 -10.62
N PHE A 53 4.39 -1.03 -11.67
CA PHE A 53 4.25 -2.49 -11.69
C PHE A 53 5.58 -3.21 -11.90
N GLU A 54 6.61 -2.50 -12.37
CA GLU A 54 7.96 -3.03 -12.57
C GLU A 54 8.87 -2.77 -11.36
N THR A 55 8.66 -1.65 -10.66
CA THR A 55 9.56 -1.16 -9.60
C THR A 55 9.03 -1.35 -8.19
N MET A 56 7.72 -1.46 -8.01
CA MET A 56 7.10 -1.62 -6.69
C MET A 56 6.60 -3.05 -6.48
N SER A 57 6.82 -3.57 -5.27
CA SER A 57 6.20 -4.80 -4.81
C SER A 57 4.67 -4.69 -4.76
N TYR A 58 4.01 -5.84 -4.64
CA TYR A 58 2.55 -5.92 -4.60
C TYR A 58 1.94 -5.05 -3.48
N TYR A 59 2.48 -5.15 -2.26
CA TYR A 59 1.95 -4.41 -1.12
C TYR A 59 2.41 -2.95 -1.05
N GLU A 60 3.52 -2.58 -1.69
CA GLU A 60 3.87 -1.17 -1.87
C GLU A 60 2.83 -0.45 -2.74
N ARG A 61 2.35 -1.09 -3.81
CA ARG A 61 1.26 -0.55 -4.62
C ARG A 61 -0.04 -0.46 -3.82
N TRP A 62 -0.35 -1.46 -3.00
CA TRP A 62 -1.55 -1.43 -2.16
C TRP A 62 -1.53 -0.33 -1.11
N VAL A 63 -0.42 -0.13 -0.39
CA VAL A 63 -0.34 0.93 0.63
C VAL A 63 -0.39 2.33 -0.02
N ALA A 64 0.20 2.51 -1.19
CA ALA A 64 0.09 3.74 -1.96
C ALA A 64 -1.37 3.99 -2.42
N ALA A 65 -2.07 2.96 -2.91
CA ALA A 65 -3.46 3.07 -3.34
C ALA A 65 -4.43 3.30 -2.18
N LEU A 66 -4.20 2.66 -1.03
CA LEU A 66 -4.91 2.91 0.22
C LEU A 66 -4.73 4.39 0.63
N ASN A 67 -3.50 4.87 0.68
CA ASN A 67 -3.19 6.25 1.06
C ASN A 67 -3.92 7.26 0.17
N GLN A 68 -3.83 7.10 -1.15
CA GLN A 68 -4.49 7.99 -2.11
C GLN A 68 -6.01 8.02 -1.89
N ASN A 69 -6.67 6.87 -1.74
CA ASN A 69 -8.11 6.80 -1.49
C ASN A 69 -8.50 7.51 -0.17
N LEU A 70 -7.71 7.34 0.89
CA LEU A 70 -7.99 7.96 2.18
C LEU A 70 -7.80 9.49 2.16
N VAL A 71 -6.79 9.98 1.42
CA VAL A 71 -6.57 11.42 1.20
C VAL A 71 -7.69 12.02 0.36
N GLU A 72 -8.07 11.38 -0.76
CA GLU A 72 -9.18 11.84 -1.61
C GLU A 72 -10.51 11.88 -0.85
N ARG A 73 -10.71 10.97 0.10
CA ARG A 73 -11.89 10.93 0.96
C ARG A 73 -11.83 11.91 2.14
N GLY A 74 -10.70 12.58 2.35
CA GLY A 74 -10.50 13.54 3.43
C GLY A 74 -10.39 12.90 4.82
N VAL A 75 -9.98 11.63 4.91
CA VAL A 75 -9.76 10.95 6.21
C VAL A 75 -8.59 11.57 6.96
N TYR A 76 -7.56 11.97 6.21
CA TYR A 76 -6.45 12.79 6.65
C TYR A 76 -5.88 13.56 5.45
N THR A 77 -5.09 14.58 5.75
CA THR A 77 -4.37 15.38 4.77
C THR A 77 -2.93 14.86 4.58
N VAL A 78 -2.32 15.25 3.46
CA VAL A 78 -0.90 14.96 3.19
C VAL A 78 0.01 15.54 4.28
N SER A 79 -0.33 16.72 4.83
CA SER A 79 0.42 17.36 5.91
C SER A 79 0.35 16.56 7.22
N GLU A 80 -0.83 16.03 7.58
CA GLU A 80 -0.98 15.18 8.78
C GLU A 80 -0.23 13.86 8.64
N LEU A 81 -0.25 13.28 7.44
CA LEU A 81 0.53 12.08 7.12
C LEU A 81 2.03 12.35 7.28
N GLY A 82 2.55 13.43 6.67
CA GLY A 82 3.96 13.82 6.78
C GLY A 82 4.40 14.03 8.23
N ALA A 83 3.64 14.81 9.00
CA ALA A 83 3.92 15.03 10.43
C ALA A 83 3.86 13.74 11.25
N ARG A 84 3.02 12.75 10.86
CA ARG A 84 3.01 11.43 11.49
C ARG A 84 4.24 10.61 11.10
N MET A 85 4.67 10.64 9.84
CA MET A 85 5.86 9.93 9.37
C MET A 85 7.13 10.44 10.05
N GLU A 86 7.28 11.77 10.22
CA GLU A 86 8.41 12.37 10.94
C GLU A 86 8.50 11.85 12.39
N ARG A 87 7.39 11.87 13.13
CA ARG A 87 7.32 11.33 14.50
C ARG A 87 7.56 9.82 14.60
N ILE A 88 7.30 9.07 13.52
CA ILE A 88 7.59 7.63 13.48
C ILE A 88 9.08 7.42 13.22
N ALA A 89 9.69 8.21 12.34
CA ALA A 89 11.12 8.14 12.03
C ALA A 89 12.00 8.47 13.25
N GLU A 90 11.53 9.33 14.16
CA GLU A 90 12.22 9.62 15.43
C GLU A 90 12.36 8.40 16.36
N ARG A 91 11.54 7.37 16.17
CA ARG A 91 11.53 6.15 17.01
C ARG A 91 12.62 5.16 16.62
N GLY A 92 13.06 5.19 15.37
CA GLY A 92 14.06 4.27 14.85
C GLY A 92 14.09 4.20 13.34
N VAL A 93 15.16 3.59 12.82
CA VAL A 93 15.41 3.50 11.36
C VAL A 93 14.80 2.23 10.80
N THR A 94 14.69 1.18 11.61
CA THR A 94 14.06 -0.07 11.21
C THR A 94 12.57 -0.07 11.54
N TYR A 95 11.80 -0.87 10.80
CA TYR A 95 10.38 -1.08 11.09
C TYR A 95 10.16 -1.60 12.52
N GLY A 96 11.05 -2.47 13.03
CA GLY A 96 10.96 -2.99 14.40
C GLY A 96 11.06 -1.88 15.43
N GLU A 97 12.14 -1.09 15.38
CA GLU A 97 12.35 0.03 16.29
C GLU A 97 11.22 1.08 16.19
N ALA A 98 10.73 1.34 14.98
CA ALA A 98 9.69 2.34 14.77
C ALA A 98 8.27 1.87 15.16
N ALA A 99 8.06 0.55 15.22
CA ALA A 99 6.77 -0.06 15.55
C ALA A 99 6.56 -0.29 17.05
N ASP A 100 7.63 -0.31 17.86
CA ASP A 100 7.56 -0.46 19.30
C ASP A 100 7.05 0.86 19.96
N GLU A 101 6.06 0.73 20.86
CA GLU A 101 5.39 1.86 21.56
C GLU A 101 6.10 2.30 22.84
#